data_AF-A0A6J1WJJ2-F1
#
_entry.id   AF-A0A6J1WJJ2-F1
#
_cell.length_a   1.000
_cell.length_b   1.000
_cell.length_c   1.000
_cell.angle_alpha   90.00
_cell.angle_beta   90.00
_cell.angle_gamma   90.00
#
_symmetry.space_group_name_H-M   'P 1'
#
loop_
_entity.id
_entity.type
_entity.pdbx_description
1 polymer ?
#
loop_
_entity_poly.entity_id
_entity_poly.type
_entity_poly.pdbx_seq_one_letter_code
_entity_poly.pdbx_strand_id
1 'polypeptide(L)'
;MMASLPENVMVSVVTNSNLDIIHCSENFTAEELCIHLCNKYNIPPLTRALFALRVKGTNYFLNANSEVLQGSRDYELRIRFMVPKSNLFRLLDEKTFDYYFQQARNDINDNKVTEIKYPEYKEQLLGLGITEM
;
A
#
# COMPACT_ATOMS: atom_id res chain seq x y z
N MET A 1 27.64 25.03 3.95
CA MET A 1 26.78 24.02 3.30
C MET A 1 26.99 22.73 4.04
N MET A 2 26.12 22.41 5.01
CA MET A 2 26.15 21.11 5.65
C MET A 2 25.41 20.16 4.71
N ALA A 3 26.10 19.16 4.18
CA ALA A 3 25.44 18.06 3.51
C ALA A 3 24.55 17.38 4.55
N SER A 4 23.23 17.45 4.38
CA SER A 4 22.34 16.62 5.18
C SER A 4 22.66 15.16 4.89
N LEU A 5 22.59 14.37 5.95
CA LEU A 5 22.78 12.93 5.84
C LEU A 5 21.63 12.36 5.00
N PRO A 6 21.88 11.35 4.15
CA PRO A 6 20.80 10.65 3.47
C PRO A 6 19.86 10.06 4.53
N GLU A 7 18.64 10.56 4.56
CA GLU A 7 17.63 10.04 5.48
C GLU A 7 16.97 8.81 4.84
N ASN A 8 16.95 7.73 5.61
CA ASN A 8 16.38 6.46 5.17
C ASN A 8 14.90 6.43 5.50
N VAL A 9 14.07 6.11 4.51
CA VAL A 9 12.64 5.89 4.70
C VAL A 9 12.36 4.40 4.72
N MET A 10 11.63 3.95 5.73
CA MET A 10 11.14 2.58 5.82
C MET A 10 9.72 2.50 5.27
N VAL A 11 9.50 1.62 4.30
CA VAL A 11 8.20 1.40 3.67
C VAL A 11 7.81 -0.07 3.79
N SER A 12 6.65 -0.36 4.35
CA SER A 12 6.05 -1.68 4.26
C SER A 12 5.25 -1.81 2.96
N VAL A 13 5.34 -2.99 2.35
CA VAL A 13 4.68 -3.31 1.09
C VAL A 13 3.91 -4.59 1.30
N VAL A 14 2.67 -4.64 0.81
CA VAL A 14 1.75 -5.75 1.11
C VAL A 14 2.27 -7.09 0.57
N THR A 15 2.98 -7.07 -0.56
CA THR A 15 3.52 -8.27 -1.22
C THR A 15 4.86 -8.75 -0.66
N ASN A 16 5.45 -8.01 0.29
CA ASN A 16 6.77 -8.33 0.86
C ASN A 16 6.75 -8.19 2.38
N SER A 17 7.09 -9.27 3.09
CA SER A 17 7.13 -9.28 4.55
C SER A 17 8.25 -8.41 5.13
N ASN A 18 9.27 -8.09 4.35
CA ASN A 18 10.39 -7.25 4.77
C ASN A 18 10.12 -5.77 4.49
N LEU A 19 10.65 -4.90 5.36
CA LEU A 19 10.61 -3.46 5.14
C LEU A 19 11.58 -3.05 4.02
N ASP A 20 11.09 -2.23 3.11
CA ASP A 20 11.92 -1.60 2.11
C ASP A 20 12.56 -0.34 2.68
N ILE A 21 13.89 -0.34 2.70
CA ILE A 21 14.68 0.83 3.09
C ILE A 21 15.05 1.58 1.81
N ILE A 22 14.47 2.76 1.63
CA ILE A 22 14.72 3.63 0.48
C ILE A 22 15.56 4.83 0.92
N HIS A 23 16.66 5.06 0.20
CA HIS A 23 17.49 6.23 0.38
C HIS A 23 16.86 7.40 -0.39
N CYS A 24 16.39 8.42 0.33
CA CYS A 24 15.73 9.58 -0.25
C CYS A 24 16.66 10.81 -0.20
N SER A 25 16.62 11.65 -1.23
CA SER A 25 17.29 12.95 -1.23
C SER A 25 16.47 14.01 -0.47
N GLU A 26 17.08 15.14 -0.14
CA GLU A 26 16.32 16.32 0.31
C GLU A 26 15.22 16.66 -0.71
N ASN A 27 13.99 16.86 -0.25
CA ASN A 27 12.78 17.16 -1.03
C ASN A 27 12.16 16.00 -1.82
N PHE A 28 12.45 14.74 -1.45
CA PHE A 28 11.80 13.60 -2.09
C PHE A 28 10.30 13.55 -1.78
N THR A 29 9.48 13.60 -2.82
CA THR A 29 8.02 13.67 -2.69
C THR A 29 7.37 12.30 -2.52
N ALA A 30 6.15 12.28 -1.97
CA ALA A 30 5.38 11.05 -1.81
C ALA A 30 5.07 10.39 -3.16
N GLU A 31 4.86 11.18 -4.20
CA GLU A 31 4.69 10.70 -5.57
C GLU A 31 5.96 10.02 -6.10
N GLU A 32 7.14 10.63 -5.94
CA GLU A 32 8.41 10.05 -6.38
C GLU A 32 8.69 8.72 -5.68
N LEU A 33 8.44 8.64 -4.36
CA LEU A 33 8.57 7.40 -3.61
C LEU A 33 7.57 6.34 -4.09
N CYS A 34 6.32 6.74 -4.33
CA CYS A 34 5.30 5.83 -4.85
C CYS A 34 5.69 5.28 -6.24
N ILE A 35 6.18 6.14 -7.14
CA ILE A 35 6.68 5.74 -8.47
C ILE A 35 7.85 4.78 -8.33
N HIS A 36 8.81 5.08 -7.46
CA HIS A 36 9.98 4.23 -7.21
C HIS A 36 9.57 2.83 -6.76
N LEU A 37 8.67 2.74 -5.77
CA LEU A 37 8.17 1.46 -5.27
C LEU A 37 7.35 0.73 -6.33
N CYS A 38 6.46 1.43 -7.04
CA CYS A 38 5.68 0.82 -8.11
C CYS A 38 6.58 0.21 -9.21
N ASN A 39 7.66 0.90 -9.58
CA ASN A 39 8.66 0.35 -10.49
C ASN A 39 9.32 -0.91 -9.91
N LYS A 40 9.74 -0.87 -8.64
CA LYS A 40 10.39 -2.00 -7.95
C LYS A 40 9.50 -3.25 -7.91
N TYR A 41 8.19 -3.08 -7.72
CA TYR A 41 7.21 -4.17 -7.65
C TYR A 41 6.52 -4.47 -8.98
N ASN A 42 7.03 -3.94 -10.10
CA ASN A 42 6.49 -4.16 -11.45
C ASN A 42 5.01 -3.76 -11.62
N ILE A 43 4.58 -2.72 -10.90
CA ILE A 43 3.26 -2.11 -11.07
C ILE A 43 3.32 -1.16 -12.29
N PRO A 44 2.48 -1.38 -13.32
CA PRO A 44 2.54 -0.63 -14.56
C PRO A 44 2.10 0.83 -14.36
N PRO A 45 2.62 1.78 -15.14
CA PRO A 45 2.27 3.21 -15.03
C PRO A 45 0.76 3.48 -14.97
N LEU A 46 -0.02 2.72 -15.73
CA LEU A 46 -1.47 2.86 -15.85
C LEU A 46 -2.19 2.75 -14.50
N THR A 47 -1.71 1.89 -13.59
CA THR A 47 -2.37 1.63 -12.30
C THR A 47 -1.67 2.31 -11.12
N ARG A 48 -0.51 2.97 -11.33
CA ARG A 48 0.23 3.66 -10.24
C ARG A 48 -0.58 4.75 -9.55
N ALA A 49 -1.42 5.45 -10.31
CA ALA A 49 -2.28 6.50 -9.76
C ALA A 49 -3.30 5.99 -8.73
N LEU A 50 -3.49 4.67 -8.64
CA LEU A 50 -4.35 4.05 -7.64
C LEU A 50 -3.65 3.91 -6.28
N PHE A 51 -2.31 3.98 -6.27
CA PHE A 51 -1.49 3.84 -5.07
C PHE A 51 -1.23 5.18 -4.39
N ALA A 52 -1.05 5.11 -3.07
CA ALA A 52 -0.61 6.22 -2.25
C ALA A 52 0.16 5.69 -1.03
N LEU A 53 0.91 6.58 -0.39
CA LEU A 53 1.60 6.28 0.86
C LEU A 53 0.71 6.59 2.05
N ARG A 54 0.64 5.64 2.98
CA ARG A 54 -0.04 5.78 4.27
C ARG A 54 0.99 5.82 5.38
N VAL A 55 0.80 6.65 6.40
CA VAL A 55 1.63 6.58 7.61
C VAL A 55 1.26 5.31 8.39
N LYS A 56 2.25 4.44 8.63
CA LYS A 56 2.06 3.14 9.27
C LYS A 56 1.40 3.28 10.64
N GLY A 57 0.45 2.39 10.94
CA GLY A 57 -0.35 2.43 12.17
C GLY A 57 -1.44 3.50 12.20
N THR A 58 -1.60 4.30 11.14
CA THR A 58 -2.68 5.30 11.04
C THR A 58 -3.51 5.09 9.78
N ASN A 59 -4.61 5.84 9.68
CA ASN A 59 -5.43 5.93 8.45
C ASN A 59 -5.10 7.17 7.60
N TYR A 60 -4.01 7.87 7.91
CA TYR A 60 -3.63 9.10 7.20
C TYR A 60 -2.77 8.79 5.98
N PHE A 61 -3.28 9.18 4.81
CA PHE A 61 -2.55 9.12 3.55
C PHE A 61 -1.85 10.45 3.30
N LEU A 62 -0.63 10.36 2.79
CA LEU A 62 0.12 11.52 2.32
C LEU A 62 -0.53 12.10 1.06
N ASN A 63 -0.34 13.41 0.87
CA ASN A 63 -0.62 14.04 -0.42
C ASN A 63 0.53 13.73 -1.38
N ALA A 64 0.26 13.60 -2.68
CA ALA A 64 1.28 13.28 -3.67
C ALA A 64 2.49 14.23 -3.62
N ASN A 65 2.21 15.53 -3.44
CA ASN A 65 3.22 16.59 -3.41
C ASN A 65 3.86 16.80 -2.02
N SER A 66 3.48 16.03 -0.99
CA SER A 66 4.10 16.21 0.32
C SER A 66 5.48 15.56 0.33
N GLU A 67 6.44 16.23 0.94
CA GLU A 67 7.77 15.67 1.19
C GLU A 67 7.67 14.47 2.14
N VAL A 68 8.13 13.32 1.66
CA VAL A 68 8.47 12.20 2.53
C VAL A 68 9.79 12.61 3.13
N LEU A 69 9.93 12.66 4.46
CA LEU A 69 11.19 12.77 5.24
C LEU A 69 11.08 13.61 6.53
N GLN A 70 9.96 14.29 6.81
CA GLN A 70 9.81 14.94 8.13
C GLN A 70 9.55 13.93 9.26
N GLY A 71 10.63 13.43 9.84
CA GLY A 71 10.67 12.60 11.03
C GLY A 71 10.57 11.11 10.75
N SER A 72 11.17 10.33 11.65
CA SER A 72 11.25 8.86 11.76
C SER A 72 9.89 8.14 11.66
N ARG A 73 9.21 8.25 10.52
CA ARG A 73 7.90 7.67 10.26
C ARG A 73 8.07 6.54 9.25
N ASP A 74 7.53 5.39 9.62
CA ASP A 74 7.33 4.29 8.70
C ASP A 74 6.12 4.56 7.82
N TYR A 75 6.23 4.23 6.54
CA TYR A 75 5.12 4.33 5.59
C TYR A 75 4.67 2.94 5.13
N GLU A 76 3.49 2.90 4.54
CA GLU A 76 2.96 1.73 3.86
C GLU A 76 2.52 2.12 2.45
N LEU A 77 2.95 1.36 1.45
CA LEU A 77 2.42 1.50 0.09
C LEU A 77 1.07 0.81 0.01
N ARG A 78 0.02 1.52 -0.41
CA ARG A 78 -1.33 0.97 -0.47
C ARG A 78 -2.12 1.46 -1.67
N ILE A 79 -3.03 0.62 -2.17
CA ILE A 79 -4.06 1.07 -3.08
C ILE A 79 -5.07 1.90 -2.29
N ARG A 80 -5.24 3.17 -2.69
CA ARG A 80 -6.14 4.16 -2.06
C ARG A 80 -7.39 4.39 -2.90
N PHE A 81 -7.25 4.47 -4.21
CA PHE A 81 -8.36 4.77 -5.11
C PHE A 81 -8.84 3.48 -5.77
N MET A 82 -10.09 3.10 -5.48
CA MET A 82 -10.71 1.93 -6.09
C MET A 82 -11.47 2.31 -7.35
N VAL A 83 -11.36 1.48 -8.38
CA VAL A 83 -12.24 1.56 -9.55
C VAL A 83 -13.55 0.84 -9.19
N PRO A 84 -14.73 1.46 -9.36
CA PRO A 84 -16.01 0.94 -8.87
C PRO A 84 -16.45 -0.42 -9.44
N LYS A 85 -15.77 -0.93 -10.47
CA LYS A 85 -16.09 -2.18 -11.15
C LYS A 85 -14.88 -3.12 -11.04
N SER A 86 -14.89 -4.02 -10.07
CA SER A 86 -13.83 -5.00 -9.81
C SER A 86 -13.44 -5.84 -11.03
N ASN A 87 -14.41 -6.15 -11.91
CA ASN A 87 -14.17 -6.89 -13.15
C ASN A 87 -13.24 -6.16 -14.13
N LEU A 88 -13.20 -4.82 -14.09
CA LEU A 88 -12.27 -4.03 -14.90
C LEU A 88 -10.85 -4.05 -14.31
N PHE A 89 -10.71 -4.29 -13.01
CA PHE A 89 -9.41 -4.22 -12.33
C PHE A 89 -8.49 -5.36 -12.75
N ARG A 90 -9.02 -6.59 -12.80
CA ARG A 90 -8.27 -7.75 -13.31
C ARG A 90 -7.92 -7.63 -14.79
N LEU A 91 -8.73 -6.89 -15.55
CA LEU A 91 -8.47 -6.61 -16.96
C LEU A 91 -7.39 -5.54 -17.17
N LEU A 92 -7.13 -4.68 -16.16
CA LEU A 92 -6.14 -3.62 -16.26
C LEU A 92 -4.72 -4.14 -16.03
N ASP A 93 -4.51 -4.89 -14.94
CA ASP A 93 -3.18 -5.43 -14.60
C ASP A 93 -3.25 -6.53 -13.52
N GLU A 94 -2.61 -7.66 -13.78
CA GLU A 94 -2.56 -8.80 -12.85
C GLU A 94 -1.80 -8.45 -11.57
N LYS A 95 -0.67 -7.72 -11.66
CA LYS A 95 0.15 -7.38 -10.47
C LYS A 95 -0.57 -6.45 -9.52
N THR A 96 -1.29 -5.48 -10.05
CA THR A 96 -2.11 -4.55 -9.27
C THR A 96 -3.29 -5.28 -8.63
N PHE A 97 -3.91 -6.22 -9.35
CA PHE A 97 -4.97 -7.05 -8.81
C PHE A 97 -4.48 -7.95 -7.67
N ASP A 98 -3.33 -8.60 -7.83
CA ASP A 98 -2.70 -9.42 -6.79
C ASP A 98 -2.37 -8.56 -5.54
N TYR A 99 -1.84 -7.36 -5.76
CA TYR A 99 -1.55 -6.42 -4.68
C TYR A 99 -2.84 -6.05 -3.91
N TYR A 100 -3.90 -5.73 -4.64
CA TYR A 100 -5.21 -5.44 -4.05
C TYR A 100 -5.73 -6.61 -3.23
N PHE A 101 -5.69 -7.82 -3.78
CA PHE A 101 -6.15 -9.03 -3.11
C PHE A 101 -5.40 -9.23 -1.78
N GLN A 102 -4.07 -9.15 -1.80
CA GLN A 102 -3.27 -9.28 -0.58
C GLN A 102 -3.57 -8.17 0.44
N GLN A 103 -3.84 -6.94 -0.04
CA GLN A 103 -4.15 -5.82 0.85
C GLN A 103 -5.48 -6.05 1.55
N ALA A 104 -6.51 -6.42 0.79
CA ALA A 104 -7.84 -6.72 1.31
C ALA A 104 -7.82 -7.92 2.27
N ARG A 105 -7.07 -8.98 1.91
CA ARG A 105 -6.85 -10.15 2.76
C ARG A 105 -6.26 -9.75 4.11
N ASN A 106 -5.16 -9.00 4.11
CA ASN A 106 -4.52 -8.55 5.35
C ASN A 106 -5.46 -7.67 6.18
N ASP A 107 -6.24 -6.78 5.55
CA ASP A 107 -7.18 -5.92 6.26
C ASP A 107 -8.33 -6.70 6.90
N ILE A 108 -8.84 -7.76 6.24
CA ILE A 108 -9.86 -8.66 6.80
C ILE A 108 -9.27 -9.45 7.97
N ASN A 109 -8.09 -10.05 7.79
CA ASN A 109 -7.42 -10.85 8.83
C ASN A 109 -7.07 -10.00 10.07
N ASP A 110 -6.71 -8.73 9.89
CA ASP A 110 -6.43 -7.79 10.97
C ASP A 110 -7.68 -7.12 11.58
N ASN A 111 -8.90 -7.52 11.16
CA ASN A 111 -10.17 -6.91 11.56
C ASN A 111 -10.25 -5.39 11.32
N LYS A 112 -9.62 -4.89 10.24
CA LYS A 112 -9.62 -3.46 9.88
C LYS A 112 -10.90 -3.03 9.13
N VAL A 113 -11.67 -3.97 8.59
CA VAL A 113 -12.95 -3.71 7.92
C VAL A 113 -14.10 -3.90 8.90
N THR A 114 -14.53 -2.81 9.53
CA THR A 114 -15.49 -2.84 10.65
C THR A 114 -16.90 -3.32 10.29
N GLU A 115 -17.23 -3.35 9.01
CA GLU A 115 -18.50 -3.78 8.46
C GLU A 115 -18.58 -5.31 8.35
N ILE A 116 -17.42 -5.98 8.24
CA ILE A 116 -17.33 -7.43 8.16
C ILE A 116 -16.99 -7.96 9.55
N LYS A 117 -18.03 -8.31 10.33
CA LYS A 117 -17.87 -8.76 11.72
C LYS A 117 -18.39 -10.17 11.95
N TYR A 118 -17.70 -10.87 12.85
CA TYR A 118 -18.25 -12.04 13.52
C TYR A 118 -19.28 -11.61 14.59
N PRO A 119 -20.41 -12.30 14.77
CA PRO A 119 -20.82 -13.53 14.09
C PRO A 119 -21.59 -13.33 12.78
N GLU A 120 -21.94 -12.09 12.41
CA GLU A 120 -22.85 -11.78 11.28
C GLU A 120 -22.39 -12.38 9.94
N TYR A 121 -21.08 -12.33 9.64
CA TYR A 121 -20.50 -12.82 8.39
C TYR A 121 -19.69 -14.11 8.57
N LYS A 122 -20.02 -14.95 9.57
CA LYS A 122 -19.25 -16.14 9.95
C LYS A 122 -18.99 -17.09 8.77
N GLU A 123 -20.02 -17.42 8.00
CA GLU A 123 -19.92 -18.40 6.90
C GLU A 123 -19.04 -17.87 5.77
N GLN A 124 -19.17 -16.59 5.43
CA GLN A 124 -18.38 -15.93 4.40
C GLN A 124 -16.91 -15.83 4.83
N LEU A 125 -16.65 -15.46 6.08
CA LEU A 125 -15.30 -15.43 6.65
C LEU A 125 -14.66 -16.82 6.67
N LEU A 126 -15.41 -17.86 7.02
CA LEU A 126 -14.93 -19.24 6.94
C LEU A 126 -14.63 -19.66 5.49
N GLY A 127 -15.51 -19.32 4.54
CA GLY A 127 -15.29 -19.59 3.12
C GLY A 127 -14.04 -18.88 2.58
N LEU A 128 -13.82 -17.62 2.97
CA LEU A 128 -12.60 -16.87 2.65
C LEU A 128 -11.37 -17.54 3.24
N GLY A 129 -11.41 -17.96 4.50
CA GLY A 129 -10.32 -18.69 5.14
C GLY A 129 -9.99 -20.02 4.44
N ILE A 130 -10.99 -20.79 4.04
CA ILE A 130 -10.77 -22.04 3.28
C ILE A 130 -10.20 -21.76 1.89
N THR A 131 -10.61 -20.67 1.24
CA THR A 131 -10.09 -20.29 -0.10
C THR A 131 -8.64 -19.82 -0.05
N GLU A 132 -8.19 -19.33 1.11
CA GLU A 132 -6.81 -18.92 1.33
C GLU A 132 -5.86 -20.11 1.56
N MET A 133 -6.34 -21.18 2.21
CA MET A 133 -5.58 -22.41 2.53
C MET A 133 -5.22 -23.22 1.29
#